data_AF-A0A3E2GV87-F1
#
_entry.id   AF-A0A3E2GV87-F1
#
_cell.length_a   1.000
_cell.length_b   1.000
_cell.length_c   1.000
_cell.angle_alpha   90.00
_cell.angle_beta   90.00
_cell.angle_gamma   90.00
#
_symmetry.space_group_name_H-M   'P 1'
#
loop_
_entity.id
_entity.type
_entity.pdbx_description
1 polymer ?
#
loop_
_entity_poly.entity_id
_entity_poly.type
_entity_poly.pdbx_seq_one_letter_code
_entity_poly.pdbx_strand_id
1 'polypeptide(L)'
;MNVITENTDVIVVSGGNAALVAMGLYTLEHFANDMMTTSCGNTDKAQMKIVLEKGYETVKWIGEKGVNWTLSLGKFFDDNKVNLSTIEILPVVGLMVKDEGIGLIDDLWRVVEKTDIKVFYSCPAYNLIQDGNRVLGVQARHIDSFINFFGQMILACGGFEASPRSFGTSLYYDYPVVDNTLAGLAKKIGIDLDVFVDTVIKFNAITSPGNFDLFHLDGNCINKSLDILKSNWALPIDKVPFVAYGTTCGITFTYGGIKTDTAA
;
A
#
# COMPACT_ATOMS: atom_id res chain seq x y z
N MET A 1 15.83 -5.62 -16.98
CA MET A 1 14.81 -6.32 -17.81
C MET A 1 13.70 -5.31 -18.08
N ASN A 2 13.07 -5.33 -19.25
CA ASN A 2 12.29 -4.19 -19.75
C ASN A 2 10.79 -4.43 -19.60
N VAL A 3 10.06 -3.59 -18.86
CA VAL A 3 8.58 -3.57 -18.90
C VAL A 3 8.16 -2.59 -19.99
N ILE A 4 7.46 -3.09 -21.02
CA ILE A 4 7.05 -2.32 -22.19
C ILE A 4 5.65 -1.75 -21.92
N THR A 5 5.51 -0.43 -21.99
CA THR A 5 4.22 0.27 -22.03
C THR A 5 3.84 0.60 -23.49
N GLU A 6 2.61 1.05 -23.76
CA GLU A 6 2.10 1.32 -25.13
C GLU A 6 2.96 2.28 -25.96
N ASN A 7 3.71 3.16 -25.29
CA ASN A 7 4.81 3.88 -25.89
C ASN A 7 6.08 3.06 -25.63
N THR A 8 6.90 2.81 -26.65
CA THR A 8 8.18 2.04 -26.66
C THR A 8 9.24 2.45 -25.62
N ASP A 9 8.87 3.27 -24.64
CA ASP A 9 9.59 3.59 -23.42
C ASP A 9 9.53 2.42 -22.44
N VAL A 10 10.67 2.18 -21.81
CA VAL A 10 10.90 1.02 -20.96
C VAL A 10 11.25 1.47 -19.55
N ILE A 11 10.55 0.93 -18.56
CA ILE A 11 11.04 0.94 -17.17
C ILE A 11 11.94 -0.29 -17.00
N VAL A 12 13.19 -0.04 -16.56
CA VAL A 12 14.12 -1.12 -16.25
C VAL A 12 13.78 -1.66 -14.87
N VAL A 13 13.36 -2.92 -14.82
CA VAL A 13 13.16 -3.67 -13.57
C VAL A 13 14.38 -4.53 -13.25
N SER A 14 14.68 -4.61 -11.97
CA SER A 14 15.74 -5.43 -11.37
C SER A 14 15.20 -6.78 -10.89
N GLY A 15 15.93 -7.86 -11.20
CA GLY A 15 15.59 -9.23 -10.80
C GLY A 15 14.32 -9.83 -11.45
N GLY A 16 14.10 -11.12 -11.19
CA GLY A 16 12.84 -11.82 -11.46
C GLY A 16 12.62 -12.33 -12.87
N ASN A 17 11.81 -13.38 -12.98
CA ASN A 17 11.36 -14.02 -14.20
C ASN A 17 10.37 -13.13 -14.99
N ALA A 18 10.75 -11.91 -15.38
CA ALA A 18 9.83 -11.02 -16.12
C ALA A 18 9.35 -11.63 -17.45
N ALA A 19 10.11 -12.57 -18.01
CA ALA A 19 9.71 -13.37 -19.17
C ALA A 19 8.47 -14.26 -18.92
N LEU A 20 8.15 -14.56 -17.66
CA LEU A 20 6.96 -15.30 -17.26
C LEU A 20 5.77 -14.37 -16.99
N VAL A 21 5.94 -13.04 -16.97
CA VAL A 21 4.86 -12.14 -16.56
C VAL A 21 4.04 -11.68 -17.76
N ALA A 22 2.74 -11.90 -17.67
CA ALA A 22 1.76 -11.23 -18.51
C ALA A 22 1.05 -10.15 -17.68
N MET A 23 0.97 -8.94 -18.23
CA MET A 23 0.31 -7.82 -17.57
C MET A 23 -0.60 -7.13 -18.59
N GLY A 24 -1.86 -6.95 -18.21
CA GLY A 24 -2.82 -6.23 -19.04
C GLY A 24 -2.48 -4.76 -19.20
N LEU A 25 -3.17 -4.09 -20.11
CA LEU A 25 -3.04 -2.65 -20.27
C LEU A 25 -3.75 -1.89 -19.15
N TYR A 26 -3.09 -0.88 -18.60
CA TYR A 26 -3.69 0.07 -17.66
C TYR A 26 -3.66 1.47 -18.26
N THR A 27 -4.79 1.87 -18.84
CA THR A 27 -4.92 3.15 -19.52
C THR A 27 -5.10 4.30 -18.54
N LEU A 28 -4.88 5.53 -19.01
CA LEU A 28 -5.24 6.72 -18.25
C LEU A 28 -6.73 6.77 -17.90
N GLU A 29 -7.60 6.22 -18.75
CA GLU A 29 -9.04 6.14 -18.48
C GLU A 29 -9.35 5.16 -17.34
N HIS A 30 -8.72 3.98 -17.31
CA HIS A 30 -8.85 3.05 -16.20
C HIS A 30 -8.38 3.70 -14.89
N PHE A 31 -7.20 4.33 -14.90
CA PHE A 31 -6.69 4.99 -13.71
C PHE A 31 -7.59 6.15 -13.26
N ALA A 32 -8.13 6.92 -14.21
CA ALA A 32 -9.07 7.98 -13.90
C ALA A 32 -10.34 7.45 -13.22
N ASN A 33 -10.90 6.36 -13.75
CA ASN A 33 -12.09 5.72 -13.20
C ASN A 33 -11.84 5.15 -11.80
N ASP A 34 -10.67 4.56 -11.55
CA ASP A 34 -10.29 4.03 -10.23
C ASP A 34 -10.17 5.14 -9.19
N MET A 35 -9.55 6.27 -9.53
CA MET A 35 -9.47 7.42 -8.62
C MET A 35 -10.85 8.00 -8.30
N MET A 36 -11.72 8.14 -9.31
CA MET A 36 -13.08 8.65 -9.12
C MET A 36 -13.93 7.69 -8.27
N THR A 37 -13.85 6.39 -8.52
CA THR A 37 -14.61 5.37 -7.79
C THR A 37 -14.14 5.30 -6.34
N THR A 38 -12.83 5.20 -6.12
CA THR A 38 -12.21 5.09 -4.79
C THR A 38 -12.49 6.31 -3.93
N SER A 39 -12.46 7.51 -4.51
CA SER A 39 -12.77 8.76 -3.80
C SER A 39 -14.27 9.06 -3.68
N CYS A 40 -15.14 8.20 -4.22
CA CYS A 40 -16.57 8.47 -4.39
C CYS A 40 -16.84 9.83 -5.07
N GLY A 41 -16.01 10.20 -6.04
CA GLY A 41 -16.09 11.45 -6.79
C GLY A 41 -15.55 12.70 -6.08
N ASN A 42 -14.96 12.56 -4.89
CA ASN A 42 -14.44 13.69 -4.11
C ASN A 42 -13.02 14.12 -4.49
N THR A 43 -12.32 13.38 -5.35
CA THR A 43 -10.98 13.77 -5.80
C THR A 43 -11.01 15.11 -6.54
N ASP A 44 -10.02 15.98 -6.28
CA ASP A 44 -9.86 17.22 -7.04
C ASP A 44 -9.42 16.88 -8.48
N LYS A 45 -10.23 17.29 -9.45
CA LYS A 45 -10.02 16.95 -10.87
C LYS A 45 -8.78 17.61 -11.47
N ALA A 46 -8.41 18.80 -11.00
CA ALA A 46 -7.23 19.49 -11.49
C ALA A 46 -5.96 18.79 -11.00
N GLN A 47 -5.93 18.38 -9.73
CA GLN A 47 -4.82 17.59 -9.17
C GLN A 47 -4.73 16.19 -9.77
N MET A 48 -5.87 15.52 -9.91
CA MET A 48 -5.96 14.22 -10.57
C MET A 48 -5.37 14.25 -11.99
N LYS A 49 -5.63 15.31 -12.76
CA LYS A 49 -5.05 15.49 -14.09
C LYS A 49 -3.51 15.50 -14.05
N ILE A 50 -2.91 16.21 -13.09
CA ILE A 50 -1.45 16.24 -12.91
C ILE A 50 -0.92 14.82 -12.64
N VAL A 51 -1.55 14.07 -11.74
CA VAL A 51 -1.13 12.68 -11.44
C VAL A 51 -1.20 11.79 -12.68
N LEU A 52 -2.27 11.88 -13.47
CA LEU A 52 -2.44 11.10 -14.70
C LEU A 52 -1.40 11.46 -15.77
N GLU A 53 -1.13 12.74 -15.97
CA GLU A 53 -0.20 13.22 -17.01
C GLU A 53 1.27 13.06 -16.62
N LYS A 54 1.60 13.18 -15.32
CA LYS A 54 2.98 13.24 -14.82
C LYS A 54 3.43 12.00 -14.05
N GLY A 55 2.52 11.10 -13.68
CA GLY A 55 2.85 9.92 -12.88
C GLY A 55 3.93 9.05 -13.53
N TYR A 56 3.77 8.70 -14.81
CA TYR A 56 4.75 7.88 -15.54
C TYR A 56 6.11 8.58 -15.69
N GLU A 57 6.11 9.87 -16.04
CA GLU A 57 7.32 10.69 -16.14
C GLU A 57 8.08 10.72 -14.79
N THR A 58 7.34 10.85 -13.70
CA THR A 58 7.88 10.85 -12.33
C THR A 58 8.51 9.51 -11.97
N VAL A 59 7.86 8.39 -12.28
CA VAL A 59 8.40 7.04 -12.05
C VAL A 59 9.71 6.83 -12.81
N LYS A 60 9.77 7.24 -14.09
CA LYS A 60 11.01 7.19 -14.89
C LYS A 60 12.11 8.04 -14.27
N TRP A 61 11.81 9.30 -13.95
CA TRP A 61 12.76 10.24 -13.36
C TRP A 61 13.33 9.73 -12.03
N ILE A 62 12.49 9.18 -11.15
CA ILE A 62 12.92 8.58 -9.88
C ILE A 62 13.85 7.37 -10.14
N GLY A 63 13.56 6.55 -11.15
CA GLY A 63 14.45 5.47 -11.60
C GLY A 63 15.80 5.97 -12.10
N GLU A 64 15.82 7.02 -12.93
CA GLU A 64 17.05 7.67 -13.42
C GLU A 64 17.91 8.24 -12.30
N LYS A 65 17.31 8.66 -11.18
CA LYS A 65 18.07 9.09 -9.99
C LYS A 65 18.75 7.94 -9.27
N GLY A 66 18.25 6.72 -9.40
CA GLY A 66 18.88 5.52 -8.84
C GLY A 66 17.94 4.64 -8.03
N VAL A 67 16.64 4.91 -8.01
CA VAL A 67 15.66 4.02 -7.38
C VAL A 67 15.46 2.75 -8.21
N ASN A 68 15.50 1.61 -7.55
CA ASN A 68 15.44 0.30 -8.20
C ASN A 68 14.01 -0.21 -8.27
N TRP A 69 13.43 -0.20 -9.47
CA TRP A 69 12.14 -0.82 -9.71
C TRP A 69 12.25 -2.35 -9.82
N THR A 70 11.20 -3.07 -9.42
CA THR A 70 11.04 -4.52 -9.59
C THR A 70 9.56 -4.87 -9.80
N LEU A 71 9.29 -6.10 -10.23
CA LEU A 71 7.92 -6.61 -10.35
C LEU A 71 7.44 -7.14 -9.00
N SER A 72 6.15 -7.01 -8.72
CA SER A 72 5.55 -7.44 -7.44
C SER A 72 5.33 -8.95 -7.28
N LEU A 73 5.98 -9.77 -8.11
CA LEU A 73 5.85 -11.22 -8.12
C LEU A 73 6.05 -11.85 -6.73
N GLY A 74 7.13 -11.49 -6.04
CA GLY A 74 7.48 -12.04 -4.72
C GLY A 74 6.48 -11.70 -3.61
N LYS A 75 5.50 -10.81 -3.85
CA LYS A 75 4.40 -10.55 -2.90
C LYS A 75 3.30 -11.60 -2.96
N PHE A 76 3.09 -12.18 -4.15
CA PHE A 76 1.97 -13.08 -4.40
C PHE A 76 2.41 -14.54 -4.52
N PHE A 77 3.68 -14.74 -4.84
CA PHE A 77 4.23 -16.03 -5.17
C PHE A 77 5.53 -16.31 -4.44
N ASP A 78 5.65 -17.53 -3.94
CA ASP A 78 6.94 -18.09 -3.54
C ASP A 78 7.64 -18.55 -4.82
N ASP A 79 8.73 -17.88 -5.19
CA ASP A 79 9.51 -18.15 -6.39
C ASP A 79 9.94 -19.63 -6.52
N ASN A 80 9.99 -20.37 -5.41
CA ASN A 80 10.37 -21.79 -5.39
C ASN A 80 9.18 -22.77 -5.55
N LYS A 81 7.93 -22.27 -5.54
CA LYS A 81 6.72 -23.11 -5.56
C LYS A 81 5.85 -22.90 -6.78
N VAL A 82 6.15 -21.90 -7.61
CA VAL A 82 5.38 -21.62 -8.82
C VAL A 82 5.96 -22.37 -10.01
N ASN A 83 5.23 -23.39 -10.47
CA ASN A 83 5.51 -24.10 -11.73
C ASN A 83 4.53 -23.64 -12.82
N LEU A 84 4.54 -22.34 -13.12
CA LEU A 84 3.69 -21.74 -14.14
C LEU A 84 4.55 -21.26 -15.33
N SER A 85 4.06 -21.52 -16.54
CA SER A 85 4.67 -21.02 -17.78
C SER A 85 4.44 -19.51 -17.97
N THR A 86 3.37 -18.98 -17.35
CA THR A 86 3.01 -17.56 -17.36
C THR A 86 2.32 -17.22 -16.03
N ILE A 87 2.62 -16.05 -15.47
CA ILE A 87 2.03 -15.46 -14.28
C ILE A 87 1.35 -14.16 -14.70
N GLU A 88 0.03 -14.10 -14.58
CA GLU A 88 -0.70 -12.86 -14.79
C GLU A 88 -0.60 -11.99 -13.53
N ILE A 89 -0.28 -10.71 -13.69
CA ILE A 89 -0.28 -9.74 -12.59
C ILE A 89 -1.24 -8.60 -12.94
N LEU A 90 -2.02 -8.18 -11.95
CA LEU A 90 -2.86 -7.00 -12.09
C LEU A 90 -1.99 -5.76 -12.37
N PRO A 91 -2.26 -5.01 -13.45
CA PRO A 91 -1.42 -3.87 -13.83
C PRO A 91 -1.25 -2.81 -12.74
N VAL A 92 -2.28 -2.62 -11.90
CA VAL A 92 -2.31 -1.65 -10.79
C VAL A 92 -1.26 -1.92 -9.69
N VAL A 93 -0.76 -3.15 -9.59
CA VAL A 93 0.25 -3.54 -8.60
C VAL A 93 1.51 -4.10 -9.24
N GLY A 94 1.63 -4.03 -10.57
CA GLY A 94 2.66 -4.73 -11.33
C GLY A 94 4.08 -4.26 -11.06
N LEU A 95 4.25 -2.98 -10.72
CA LEU A 95 5.55 -2.33 -10.50
C LEU A 95 5.68 -1.88 -9.04
N MET A 96 6.83 -2.13 -8.44
CA MET A 96 7.15 -1.66 -7.09
C MET A 96 8.62 -1.30 -6.94
N VAL A 97 8.97 -0.61 -5.86
CA VAL A 97 10.37 -0.42 -5.47
C VAL A 97 10.89 -1.72 -4.86
N LYS A 98 12.10 -2.12 -5.26
CA LYS A 98 12.79 -3.26 -4.66
C LYS A 98 12.97 -3.01 -3.15
N ASP A 99 12.70 -4.02 -2.34
CA ASP A 99 12.74 -3.93 -0.87
C ASP A 99 11.76 -2.88 -0.29
N GLU A 100 10.71 -2.54 -1.04
CA GLU A 100 9.55 -1.74 -0.63
C GLU A 100 9.92 -0.34 -0.10
N GLY A 101 9.25 0.10 0.97
CA GLY A 101 9.48 1.42 1.55
C GLY A 101 10.90 1.60 2.09
N ILE A 102 11.52 0.53 2.61
CA ILE A 102 12.90 0.58 3.10
C ILE A 102 13.85 0.82 1.93
N GLY A 103 13.72 0.02 0.86
CA GLY A 103 14.54 0.18 -0.33
C GLY A 103 14.38 1.54 -1.00
N LEU A 104 13.16 2.09 -1.05
CA LEU A 104 12.92 3.44 -1.56
C LEU A 104 13.70 4.49 -0.76
N ILE A 105 13.63 4.44 0.57
CA ILE A 105 14.30 5.41 1.43
C ILE A 105 15.82 5.27 1.32
N ASP A 106 16.35 4.03 1.30
CA ASP A 106 17.77 3.77 1.13
C ASP A 106 18.29 4.27 -0.22
N ASP A 107 17.55 4.01 -1.32
CA ASP A 107 17.88 4.51 -2.65
C ASP A 107 17.91 6.05 -2.68
N LEU A 108 16.87 6.71 -2.16
CA LEU A 108 16.79 8.16 -2.14
C LEU A 108 17.89 8.79 -1.28
N TRP A 109 18.23 8.21 -0.12
CA TRP A 109 19.35 8.67 0.70
C TRP A 109 20.68 8.59 -0.02
N ARG A 110 20.95 7.48 -0.73
CA ARG A 110 22.16 7.34 -1.55
C ARG A 110 22.25 8.39 -2.67
N VAL A 111 21.11 8.89 -3.15
CA VAL A 111 21.07 10.00 -4.11
C VAL A 111 21.38 11.32 -3.40
N VAL A 112 20.71 11.60 -2.28
CA VAL A 112 20.90 12.84 -1.49
C VAL A 112 22.35 12.99 -1.03
N GLU A 113 23.00 11.91 -0.58
CA GLU A 113 24.39 11.90 -0.12
C GLU A 113 25.41 12.32 -1.20
N LYS A 114 25.04 12.25 -2.48
CA LYS A 114 25.86 12.68 -3.61
C LYS A 114 25.65 14.15 -4.00
N THR A 115 24.75 14.84 -3.32
CA THR A 115 24.43 16.25 -3.55
C THR A 115 25.05 17.15 -2.48
N ASP A 116 24.91 18.45 -2.65
CA ASP A 116 25.27 19.45 -1.64
C ASP A 116 24.11 19.80 -0.67
N ILE A 117 22.96 19.12 -0.80
CA ILE A 117 21.78 19.28 0.06
C ILE A 117 22.19 19.09 1.53
N LYS A 118 21.83 20.06 2.37
CA LYS A 118 22.08 20.01 3.81
C LYS A 118 20.89 19.39 4.53
N VAL A 119 21.18 18.38 5.34
CA VAL A 119 20.19 17.63 6.10
C VAL A 119 20.38 17.89 7.59
N PHE A 120 19.29 18.20 8.26
CA PHE A 120 19.25 18.50 9.68
C PHE A 120 18.33 17.51 10.39
N TYR A 121 18.90 16.66 11.23
CA TYR A 121 18.15 15.77 12.12
C TYR A 121 17.76 16.49 13.41
N SER A 122 16.75 15.96 14.11
CA SER A 122 16.25 16.55 15.36
C SER A 122 15.90 18.05 15.24
N CYS A 123 15.41 18.43 14.06
CA CYS A 123 15.18 19.82 13.68
C CYS A 123 13.70 20.05 13.28
N PRO A 124 12.73 19.82 14.18
CA PRO A 124 11.33 19.99 13.83
C PRO A 124 11.02 21.47 13.50
N ALA A 125 10.36 21.68 12.36
CA ALA A 125 9.77 22.97 12.03
C ALA A 125 8.79 23.39 13.13
N TYR A 126 8.90 24.64 13.59
CA TYR A 126 8.12 25.17 14.71
C TYR A 126 7.15 26.25 14.26
N ASN A 127 7.63 27.24 13.50
CA ASN A 127 6.79 28.33 13.03
C ASN A 127 7.20 28.80 11.63
N LEU A 128 6.25 29.31 10.85
CA LEU A 128 6.56 30.00 9.61
C LEU A 128 7.00 31.42 9.92
N ILE A 129 8.04 31.88 9.23
CA ILE A 129 8.48 33.27 9.28
C ILE A 129 7.74 34.00 8.16
N GLN A 130 6.96 35.03 8.49
CA GLN A 130 6.03 35.67 7.56
C GLN A 130 6.17 37.20 7.58
N ASP A 131 5.89 37.82 6.45
CA ASP A 131 5.62 39.25 6.30
C ASP A 131 4.29 39.42 5.57
N GLY A 132 3.25 39.80 6.32
CA GLY A 132 1.87 39.79 5.83
C GLY A 132 1.43 38.41 5.33
N ASN A 133 1.09 38.31 4.06
CA ASN A 133 0.66 37.06 3.40
C ASN A 133 1.82 36.28 2.75
N ARG A 134 3.07 36.74 2.90
CA ARG A 134 4.24 36.11 2.30
C ARG A 134 4.98 35.28 3.33
N VAL A 135 5.24 34.02 3.00
CA VAL A 135 6.16 33.16 3.76
C VAL A 135 7.59 33.49 3.32
N LEU A 136 8.44 33.84 4.28
CA LEU A 136 9.85 34.16 4.09
C LEU A 136 10.77 32.99 4.45
N GLY A 137 10.28 32.05 5.27
CA GLY A 137 11.08 30.95 5.78
C GLY A 137 10.39 30.16 6.88
N VAL A 138 11.18 29.35 7.58
CA VAL A 138 10.76 28.52 8.70
C VAL A 138 11.72 28.69 9.87
N GLN A 139 11.16 28.85 11.06
CA GLN A 139 11.87 28.70 12.31
C GLN A 139 11.76 27.23 12.73
N ALA A 140 12.90 26.59 12.94
CA ALA A 140 13.00 25.22 13.43
C ALA A 140 13.61 25.19 14.83
N ARG A 141 13.20 24.22 15.64
CA ARG A 141 13.79 23.98 16.95
C ARG A 141 15.01 23.08 16.78
N HIS A 142 16.12 23.42 17.43
CA HIS A 142 17.34 22.62 17.44
C HIS A 142 17.87 22.49 18.87
N ILE A 143 17.61 21.33 19.49
CA ILE A 143 17.97 20.98 20.88
C ILE A 143 17.52 22.07 21.87
N ASP A 144 18.37 23.07 22.13
CA ASP A 144 18.17 24.15 23.11
C ASP A 144 18.00 25.55 22.48
N SER A 145 17.89 25.64 21.15
CA SER A 145 17.74 26.92 20.45
C SER A 145 16.77 26.86 19.27
N PHE A 146 16.49 28.03 18.70
CA PHE A 146 15.79 28.15 17.43
C PHE A 146 16.76 28.57 16.33
N ILE A 147 16.60 27.97 15.15
CA ILE A 147 17.34 28.31 13.94
C ILE A 147 16.32 28.74 12.88
N ASN A 148 16.62 29.85 12.21
CA ASN A 148 15.78 30.37 11.14
C ASN A 148 16.39 30.00 9.78
N PHE A 149 15.58 29.41 8.92
CA PHE A 149 15.92 29.15 7.51
C PHE A 149 15.03 30.03 6.64
N PHE A 150 15.63 30.79 5.71
CA PHE A 150 14.92 31.67 4.79
C PHE A 150 14.93 31.09 3.37
N GLY A 151 13.82 31.21 2.65
CA GLY A 151 13.68 30.70 1.29
C GLY A 151 12.26 30.26 0.94
N GLN A 152 12.11 29.61 -0.21
CA GLN A 152 10.87 28.94 -0.60
C GLN A 152 10.69 27.68 0.23
N MET A 153 9.48 27.48 0.76
CA MET A 153 9.16 26.37 1.67
C MET A 153 8.32 25.31 0.95
N ILE A 154 8.70 24.05 1.13
CA ILE A 154 7.92 22.88 0.72
C ILE A 154 7.61 22.09 1.99
N LEU A 155 6.32 21.93 2.31
CA LEU A 155 5.87 21.16 3.47
C LEU A 155 5.53 19.73 3.03
N ALA A 156 6.52 18.84 3.15
CA ALA A 156 6.40 17.41 2.83
C ALA A 156 6.47 16.55 4.11
N CYS A 157 5.71 16.92 5.14
CA CYS A 157 5.84 16.39 6.51
C CYS A 157 4.80 15.33 6.91
N GLY A 158 4.13 14.69 5.95
CA GLY A 158 3.12 13.67 6.20
C GLY A 158 1.77 14.22 6.69
N GLY A 159 0.91 13.32 7.16
CA GLY A 159 -0.43 13.61 7.66
C GLY A 159 -0.49 13.73 9.18
N PHE A 160 -1.66 13.43 9.75
CA PHE A 160 -1.91 13.46 11.19
C PHE A 160 -2.38 12.12 11.76
N GLU A 161 -2.12 11.02 11.06
CA GLU A 161 -2.51 9.65 11.39
C GLU A 161 -2.01 9.18 12.77
N ALA A 162 -0.82 9.64 13.19
CA ALA A 162 -0.21 9.31 14.47
C ALA A 162 -0.58 10.29 15.60
N SER A 163 -1.54 11.20 15.39
CA SER A 163 -1.92 12.19 16.41
C SER A 163 -2.69 11.54 17.58
N PRO A 164 -2.30 11.77 18.84
CA PRO A 164 -2.92 11.17 20.04
C PRO A 164 -4.45 11.34 20.14
N ARG A 165 -4.99 12.43 19.58
CA ARG A 165 -6.44 12.71 19.57
C ARG A 165 -7.26 11.71 18.73
N SER A 166 -6.61 10.87 17.93
CA SER A 166 -7.25 9.93 17.02
C SER A 166 -7.28 8.48 17.54
N PHE A 167 -6.71 8.19 18.71
CA PHE A 167 -6.59 6.81 19.21
C PHE A 167 -7.69 6.44 20.20
N GLY A 168 -8.48 5.43 19.83
CA GLY A 168 -9.03 4.47 20.80
C GLY A 168 -7.95 3.42 21.10
N THR A 169 -7.78 3.04 22.36
CA THR A 169 -6.92 1.93 22.79
C THR A 169 -7.34 0.65 22.08
N SER A 170 -6.48 0.10 21.21
CA SER A 170 -6.66 -1.25 20.68
C SER A 170 -5.63 -2.18 21.33
N LEU A 171 -6.10 -3.34 21.79
CA LEU A 171 -5.29 -4.39 22.39
C LEU A 171 -4.75 -5.30 21.27
N TYR A 172 -3.42 -5.37 21.16
CA TYR A 172 -2.71 -6.12 20.14
C TYR A 172 -2.52 -7.59 20.55
N TYR A 173 -2.64 -8.51 19.60
CA TYR A 173 -1.96 -9.82 19.62
C TYR A 173 -0.91 -9.81 18.53
N ASP A 174 0.37 -9.80 18.90
CA ASP A 174 1.50 -9.57 17.99
C ASP A 174 1.83 -10.74 17.03
N TYR A 175 1.22 -11.92 17.22
CA TYR A 175 1.54 -13.11 16.40
C TYR A 175 0.30 -13.93 16.05
N PRO A 176 0.25 -14.53 14.84
CA PRO A 176 -0.81 -15.46 14.49
C PRO A 176 -0.85 -16.63 15.46
N VAL A 177 -2.05 -16.99 15.91
CA VAL A 177 -2.27 -18.15 16.76
C VAL A 177 -2.53 -19.35 15.86
N VAL A 178 -1.81 -20.45 16.10
CA VAL A 178 -1.83 -21.64 15.23
C VAL A 178 -2.24 -22.87 16.03
N ASP A 179 -3.12 -23.71 15.47
CA ASP A 179 -3.47 -25.02 16.02
C ASP A 179 -3.87 -26.02 14.93
N ASN A 180 -3.69 -27.31 15.18
CA ASN A 180 -4.11 -28.37 14.25
C ASN A 180 -5.59 -28.74 14.41
N THR A 181 -6.30 -28.12 15.34
CA THR A 181 -7.73 -28.36 15.60
C THR A 181 -8.45 -27.04 15.80
N LEU A 182 -9.69 -26.93 15.31
CA LEU A 182 -10.54 -25.78 15.60
C LEU A 182 -10.76 -25.59 17.10
N ALA A 183 -10.86 -26.71 17.85
CA ALA A 183 -11.03 -26.67 19.30
C ALA A 183 -9.82 -26.12 20.04
N GLY A 184 -8.62 -26.56 19.68
CA GLY A 184 -7.37 -26.02 20.22
C GLY A 184 -7.17 -24.56 19.85
N LEU A 185 -7.54 -24.17 18.63
CA LEU A 185 -7.49 -22.78 18.19
C LEU A 185 -8.44 -21.89 19.01
N ALA A 186 -9.71 -22.30 19.16
CA ALA A 186 -10.71 -21.58 19.96
C ALA A 186 -10.24 -21.33 21.40
N LYS A 187 -9.69 -22.38 22.03
CA LYS A 187 -9.13 -22.29 23.38
C LYS A 187 -7.97 -21.30 23.46
N LYS A 188 -7.07 -21.27 22.47
CA LYS A 188 -5.91 -20.37 22.46
C LYS A 188 -6.29 -18.91 22.24
N ILE A 189 -7.30 -18.63 21.40
CA ILE A 189 -7.76 -17.26 21.13
C ILE A 189 -8.85 -16.77 22.09
N GLY A 190 -9.34 -17.64 22.98
CA GLY A 190 -10.26 -17.27 24.07
C GLY A 190 -11.69 -16.98 23.62
N ILE A 191 -12.18 -17.68 22.60
CA ILE A 191 -13.58 -17.58 22.11
C ILE A 191 -14.38 -18.83 22.47
N ASP A 192 -15.71 -18.72 22.42
CA ASP A 192 -16.61 -19.84 22.66
C ASP A 192 -16.39 -20.96 21.63
N LEU A 193 -16.13 -22.17 22.14
CA LEU A 193 -15.78 -23.33 21.34
C LEU A 193 -16.93 -23.75 20.41
N ASP A 194 -18.13 -23.89 20.96
CA ASP A 194 -19.26 -24.47 20.25
C ASP A 194 -19.75 -23.50 19.17
N VAL A 195 -19.83 -22.20 19.49
CA VAL A 195 -20.17 -21.15 18.51
C VAL A 195 -19.14 -21.07 17.40
N PHE A 196 -17.85 -21.14 17.73
CA PHE A 196 -16.77 -21.06 16.73
C PHE A 196 -16.80 -22.23 15.76
N VAL A 197 -16.85 -23.46 16.29
CA VAL A 197 -16.85 -24.68 15.48
C VAL A 197 -18.10 -24.75 14.61
N ASP A 198 -19.28 -24.44 15.16
CA ASP A 198 -20.53 -24.38 14.40
C ASP A 198 -20.46 -23.33 13.28
N THR A 199 -19.87 -22.16 13.53
CA THR A 199 -19.67 -21.13 12.51
C THR A 199 -18.81 -21.64 11.35
N VAL A 200 -17.68 -22.30 11.63
CA VAL A 200 -16.80 -22.84 10.58
C VAL A 200 -17.49 -23.97 9.81
N ILE A 201 -18.22 -24.86 10.49
CA ILE A 201 -18.98 -25.93 9.85
C ILE A 201 -20.04 -25.36 8.91
N LYS A 202 -20.82 -24.38 9.37
CA LYS A 202 -21.86 -23.71 8.56
C LYS A 202 -21.25 -22.99 7.36
N PHE A 203 -20.12 -22.31 7.55
CA PHE A 203 -19.40 -21.67 6.47
C PHE A 203 -18.94 -22.69 5.42
N ASN A 204 -18.26 -23.76 5.82
CA ASN A 204 -17.79 -24.81 4.92
C ASN A 204 -18.95 -25.50 4.17
N ALA A 205 -20.10 -25.70 4.82
CA ALA A 205 -21.27 -26.34 4.21
C ALA A 205 -21.92 -25.51 3.09
N ILE A 206 -21.67 -24.20 3.05
CA ILE A 206 -22.26 -23.29 2.04
C ILE A 206 -21.22 -22.74 1.07
N THR A 207 -19.94 -23.12 1.20
CA THR A 207 -18.93 -22.86 0.18
C THR A 207 -19.12 -23.80 -1.00
N SER A 208 -19.08 -23.26 -2.22
CA SER A 208 -19.11 -24.04 -3.46
C SER A 208 -17.89 -23.66 -4.30
N PRO A 209 -16.68 -24.15 -3.95
CA PRO A 209 -15.46 -23.72 -4.61
C PRO A 209 -15.39 -24.26 -6.04
N GLY A 210 -15.33 -23.36 -7.01
CA GLY A 210 -14.90 -23.61 -8.38
C GLY A 210 -13.38 -23.44 -8.51
N ASN A 211 -12.93 -22.90 -9.65
CA ASN A 211 -11.52 -22.59 -9.85
C ASN A 211 -11.14 -21.38 -8.99
N PHE A 212 -10.09 -21.52 -8.18
CA PHE A 212 -9.55 -20.40 -7.42
C PHE A 212 -8.66 -19.54 -8.34
N ASP A 213 -8.93 -18.23 -8.35
CA ASP A 213 -8.11 -17.23 -9.00
C ASP A 213 -7.75 -16.17 -7.97
N LEU A 214 -6.46 -15.94 -7.74
CA LEU A 214 -5.99 -14.97 -6.74
C LEU A 214 -6.19 -13.52 -7.18
N PHE A 215 -6.16 -13.24 -8.48
CA PHE A 215 -6.08 -11.89 -9.02
C PHE A 215 -7.40 -11.38 -9.57
N HIS A 216 -8.33 -12.27 -9.89
CA HIS A 216 -9.65 -11.91 -10.38
C HIS A 216 -10.75 -12.34 -9.41
N LEU A 217 -11.91 -11.69 -9.55
CA LEU A 217 -13.12 -12.12 -8.88
C LEU A 217 -13.48 -13.52 -9.39
N ASP A 218 -13.18 -14.54 -8.58
CA ASP A 218 -13.28 -15.95 -8.95
C ASP A 218 -14.71 -16.50 -8.88
N GLY A 219 -15.66 -15.71 -8.36
CA GLY A 219 -17.06 -16.11 -8.16
C GLY A 219 -17.25 -17.19 -7.09
N ASN A 220 -16.18 -17.62 -6.41
CA ASN A 220 -16.25 -18.54 -5.28
C ASN A 220 -16.93 -17.81 -4.13
N CYS A 221 -18.24 -17.98 -4.01
CA CYS A 221 -19.07 -17.28 -3.04
C CYS A 221 -19.74 -18.24 -2.06
N ILE A 222 -20.25 -17.66 -0.98
CA ILE A 222 -21.19 -18.33 -0.08
C ILE A 222 -22.64 -18.01 -0.46
N ASN A 223 -23.56 -18.94 -0.20
CA ASN A 223 -25.00 -18.71 -0.38
C ASN A 223 -25.48 -17.52 0.49
N LYS A 224 -26.49 -16.78 0.03
CA LYS A 224 -27.07 -15.58 0.66
C LYS A 224 -27.74 -15.81 2.03
N SER A 225 -27.69 -17.03 2.56
CA SER A 225 -28.33 -17.43 3.81
C SER A 225 -27.56 -17.00 5.08
N LEU A 226 -26.42 -16.32 4.96
CA LEU A 226 -25.68 -15.73 6.07
C LEU A 226 -25.77 -14.20 6.07
N ASP A 227 -25.72 -13.62 7.27
CA ASP A 227 -25.75 -12.17 7.49
C ASP A 227 -24.55 -11.43 6.87
N ILE A 228 -23.40 -12.11 6.75
CA ILE A 228 -22.19 -11.58 6.13
C ILE A 228 -21.97 -12.32 4.81
N LEU A 229 -22.10 -11.59 3.71
CA LEU A 229 -21.87 -12.12 2.37
C LEU A 229 -20.38 -12.14 2.03
N LYS A 230 -19.91 -13.27 1.50
CA LYS A 230 -18.60 -13.39 0.85
C LYS A 230 -18.83 -13.76 -0.61
N SER A 231 -18.65 -12.79 -1.50
CA SER A 231 -18.99 -12.91 -2.92
C SER A 231 -17.87 -13.50 -3.79
N ASN A 232 -16.64 -13.60 -3.28
CA ASN A 232 -15.47 -14.15 -3.97
C ASN A 232 -14.47 -14.75 -2.98
N TRP A 233 -13.61 -15.63 -3.47
CA TRP A 233 -12.54 -16.34 -2.75
C TRP A 233 -13.02 -17.13 -1.53
N ALA A 234 -14.26 -17.62 -1.54
CA ALA A 234 -14.84 -18.45 -0.50
C ALA A 234 -14.39 -19.90 -0.68
N LEU A 235 -13.35 -20.28 0.07
CA LEU A 235 -12.85 -21.65 0.14
C LEU A 235 -13.16 -22.25 1.51
N PRO A 236 -13.41 -23.57 1.60
CA PRO A 236 -13.60 -24.23 2.89
C PRO A 236 -12.35 -24.08 3.77
N ILE A 237 -12.58 -23.89 5.07
CA ILE A 237 -11.56 -23.86 6.13
C ILE A 237 -11.48 -25.28 6.71
N ASP A 238 -10.76 -26.16 6.03
CA ASP A 238 -10.66 -27.59 6.37
C ASP A 238 -9.23 -28.15 6.36
N LYS A 239 -8.24 -27.31 6.03
CA LYS A 239 -6.82 -27.69 6.00
C LYS A 239 -6.07 -27.18 7.21
N VAL A 240 -5.36 -28.09 7.87
CA VAL A 240 -4.44 -27.79 8.97
C VAL A 240 -3.07 -27.32 8.45
N PRO A 241 -2.31 -26.53 9.23
CA PRO A 241 -2.72 -25.96 10.52
C PRO A 241 -3.72 -24.80 10.35
N PHE A 242 -4.68 -24.69 11.26
CA PHE A 242 -5.58 -23.54 11.32
C PHE A 242 -4.85 -22.35 11.94
N VAL A 243 -5.08 -21.17 11.38
CA VAL A 243 -4.41 -19.94 11.77
C VAL A 243 -5.44 -18.85 12.05
N ALA A 244 -5.32 -18.19 13.20
CA ALA A 244 -6.11 -17.03 13.56
C ALA A 244 -5.22 -15.78 13.66
N TYR A 245 -5.67 -14.70 13.03
CA TYR A 245 -5.04 -13.39 13.11
C TYR A 245 -5.95 -12.47 13.92
N GLY A 246 -5.43 -11.91 15.01
CA GLY A 246 -6.11 -10.82 15.72
C GLY A 246 -6.08 -9.57 14.84
N THR A 247 -7.24 -9.05 14.45
CA THR A 247 -7.34 -7.85 13.62
C THR A 247 -8.14 -6.77 14.33
N THR A 248 -7.72 -5.52 14.10
CA THR A 248 -8.38 -4.31 14.55
C THR A 248 -8.24 -3.28 13.45
N CYS A 249 -9.14 -2.30 13.41
CA CYS A 249 -8.94 -1.14 12.57
C CYS A 249 -7.79 -0.29 13.14
N GLY A 250 -6.89 0.12 12.27
CA GLY A 250 -5.87 1.14 12.52
C GLY A 250 -5.99 2.25 11.49
N ILE A 251 -5.59 3.46 11.85
CA ILE A 251 -5.53 4.58 10.91
C ILE A 251 -4.17 4.51 10.20
N THR A 252 -4.18 4.19 8.91
CA THR A 252 -2.95 4.14 8.09
C THR A 252 -2.67 5.48 7.40
N PHE A 253 -3.70 6.17 6.91
CA PHE A 253 -3.57 7.41 6.16
C PHE A 253 -4.63 8.44 6.57
N THR A 254 -4.27 9.72 6.48
CA THR A 254 -5.22 10.83 6.49
C THR A 254 -5.20 11.52 5.12
N TYR A 255 -6.37 11.64 4.48
CA TYR A 255 -6.50 12.23 3.14
C TYR A 255 -6.80 13.74 3.15
N GLY A 256 -7.00 14.33 4.33
CA GLY A 256 -7.17 15.78 4.49
C GLY A 256 -5.84 16.48 4.75
N GLY A 257 -5.77 17.78 4.44
CA GLY A 257 -4.57 18.57 4.65
C GLY A 257 -4.72 20.02 4.21
N ILE A 258 -3.60 20.72 4.06
CA ILE A 258 -3.56 22.07 3.49
C ILE A 258 -3.90 21.99 2.01
N LYS A 259 -4.83 22.83 1.55
CA LYS A 259 -5.19 22.90 0.13
C LYS A 259 -4.03 23.44 -0.70
N THR A 260 -3.73 22.78 -1.82
CA THR A 260 -2.74 23.19 -2.82
C THR A 260 -3.40 23.44 -4.17
N ASP A 261 -2.72 24.17 -5.04
CA ASP A 261 -3.04 24.27 -6.47
C ASP A 261 -2.14 23.32 -7.29
N THR A 262 -2.28 23.33 -8.61
CA THR A 262 -1.54 22.42 -9.52
C THR A 262 -0.09 22.85 -9.76
N ALA A 263 0.40 23.90 -9.11
CA ALA A 263 1.77 24.37 -9.25
C ALA A 263 2.70 23.85 -8.13
N ALA A 264 2.13 23.26 -7.08
CA ALA A 264 2.86 22.53 -6.04
C ALA A 264 3.38 21.20 -6.57
#